data_AF-A0A4Z0Y7Y0-F1
#
_entry.id   AF-A0A4Z0Y7Y0-F1
#
_cell.length_a   1.000
_cell.length_b   1.000
_cell.length_c   1.000
_cell.angle_alpha   90.00
_cell.angle_beta   90.00
_cell.angle_gamma   90.00
#
_symmetry.space_group_name_H-M   'P 1'
#
loop_
_entity.id
_entity.type
_entity.pdbx_description
1 polymer ?
#
loop_
_entity_poly.entity_id
_entity_poly.type
_entity_poly.pdbx_seq_one_letter_code
_entity_poly.pdbx_strand_id
1 'polypeptide(L)'
;MSHLAPQAAIFSPSIARAAASTAKDWAYVDAWLRRQYAHLGQEDASHAHAHAQNRSKPTVSPPSFERNPDTLDALLALIAANEEADEERHRLAQLESAALDEVRAAEADKESRRRTTSSSNNNTSKNNGADAAPMMIHGDLLAEDLLQALDAGLSKDGLAALDALADVSLTLNTCADPASLSHRFVTLQGSAHETSHLLHRVHLLQSYLDDESARLHLFLEELRQGRQYQLPADSSAELQRTTKSMAAKLPALRRQVEALERKVGIPDLTVEEVRLDEDVYLDLLAKKKDLDARVKAFAGLPPDVEAARAELEGLRAQLREATGRRDANFEMLVERESPVKVRTSRRY
;
A
#
# COMPACT_ATOMS: atom_id res chain seq x y z
N MET A 1 -1.47 0.13 82.51
CA MET A 1 -1.67 1.39 81.77
C MET A 1 -2.75 1.12 80.75
N SER A 2 -3.85 1.83 80.92
CA SER A 2 -5.12 1.66 80.22
C SER A 2 -5.13 2.39 78.86
N HIS A 3 -6.07 1.98 78.00
CA HIS A 3 -6.61 2.69 76.82
C HIS A 3 -5.68 2.70 75.58
N LEU A 4 -6.05 2.25 74.37
CA LEU A 4 -7.33 1.92 73.73
C LEU A 4 -7.07 0.88 72.61
N ALA A 5 -7.99 -0.05 72.43
CA ALA A 5 -8.20 -0.65 71.12
C ALA A 5 -8.69 0.46 70.16
N PRO A 6 -8.09 0.65 68.98
CA PRO A 6 -8.76 1.41 67.94
C PRO A 6 -9.83 0.49 67.34
N GLN A 7 -11.05 0.70 67.82
CA GLN A 7 -12.33 0.39 67.21
C GLN A 7 -12.32 -0.35 65.86
N ALA A 8 -12.74 -1.60 65.93
CA ALA A 8 -13.47 -2.26 64.86
C ALA A 8 -14.83 -1.55 64.66
N ALA A 9 -14.85 -0.51 63.84
CA ALA A 9 -15.98 0.12 63.12
C ALA A 9 -15.42 1.47 62.61
N ILE A 10 -15.33 1.79 61.32
CA ILE A 10 -16.44 2.22 60.44
C ILE A 10 -15.95 2.03 58.97
N PHE A 11 -15.91 0.81 58.46
CA PHE A 11 -15.80 0.58 57.02
C PHE A 11 -17.21 0.24 56.53
N SER A 12 -17.77 1.08 55.67
CA SER A 12 -18.95 0.72 54.90
C SER A 12 -18.73 -0.67 54.27
N PRO A 13 -19.75 -1.57 54.25
CA PRO A 13 -19.64 -2.88 53.60
C PRO A 13 -19.06 -2.80 52.17
N SER A 14 -19.27 -1.69 51.48
CA SER A 14 -18.70 -1.42 50.16
C SER A 14 -17.17 -1.22 50.18
N ILE A 15 -16.62 -0.53 51.19
CA ILE A 15 -15.17 -0.30 51.34
C ILE A 15 -14.47 -1.60 51.75
N ALA A 16 -15.08 -2.37 52.65
CA ALA A 16 -14.54 -3.67 53.04
C ALA A 16 -14.53 -4.65 51.85
N ARG A 17 -15.57 -4.63 51.00
CA ARG A 17 -15.62 -5.43 49.77
C ARG A 17 -14.56 -5.00 48.76
N ALA A 18 -14.36 -3.70 48.56
CA ALA A 18 -13.34 -3.17 47.66
C ALA A 18 -11.91 -3.49 48.14
N ALA A 19 -11.64 -3.39 49.46
CA ALA A 19 -10.35 -3.80 50.03
C ALA A 19 -10.11 -5.31 49.93
N ALA A 20 -11.17 -6.12 50.05
CA ALA A 20 -11.08 -7.57 49.89
C ALA A 20 -10.84 -7.97 48.42
N SER A 21 -11.43 -7.28 47.45
CA SER A 21 -11.18 -7.53 46.02
C SER A 21 -9.76 -7.14 45.64
N THR A 22 -9.28 -5.97 46.04
CA THR A 22 -7.90 -5.55 45.75
C THR A 22 -6.87 -6.46 46.40
N ALA A 23 -7.13 -6.97 47.61
CA ALA A 23 -6.27 -7.96 48.25
C ALA A 23 -6.23 -9.30 47.49
N LYS A 24 -7.34 -9.72 46.88
CA LYS A 24 -7.41 -10.91 46.04
C LYS A 24 -6.61 -10.72 44.75
N ASP A 25 -6.74 -9.55 44.11
CA ASP A 25 -6.03 -9.24 42.88
C ASP A 25 -4.51 -9.17 43.11
N TRP A 26 -4.07 -8.61 44.24
CA TRP A 26 -2.66 -8.67 44.65
C TRP A 26 -2.17 -10.09 44.88
N ALA A 27 -2.97 -10.96 45.50
CA ALA A 27 -2.62 -12.37 45.69
C ALA A 27 -2.49 -13.12 44.35
N TYR A 28 -3.33 -12.77 43.36
CA TYR A 28 -3.24 -13.30 42.00
C TYR A 28 -1.93 -12.89 41.32
N VAL A 29 -1.62 -11.59 41.33
CA VAL A 29 -0.37 -11.03 40.80
C VAL A 29 0.86 -11.68 41.47
N ASP A 30 0.85 -11.81 42.80
CA ASP A 30 1.96 -12.42 43.54
C ASP A 30 2.14 -13.91 43.19
N ALA A 31 1.05 -14.65 42.96
CA ALA A 31 1.12 -16.05 42.51
C ALA A 31 1.66 -16.17 41.08
N TRP A 32 1.20 -15.29 40.18
CA TRP A 32 1.65 -15.25 38.79
C TRP A 32 3.14 -14.88 38.68
N LEU A 33 3.58 -13.82 39.38
CA LEU A 33 4.99 -13.43 39.42
C LEU A 33 5.86 -14.56 39.96
N ARG A 34 5.45 -15.23 41.04
CA ARG A 34 6.19 -16.40 41.56
C ARG A 34 6.32 -17.51 40.53
N ARG A 35 5.27 -17.79 39.76
CA ARG A 35 5.32 -18.79 38.67
C ARG A 35 6.33 -18.37 37.60
N GLN A 36 6.29 -17.10 37.18
CA GLN A 36 7.16 -16.63 36.10
C GLN A 36 8.63 -16.57 36.49
N TYR A 37 8.92 -16.07 37.70
CA TYR A 37 10.29 -16.04 38.22
C TYR A 37 10.80 -17.44 38.64
N ALA A 38 9.91 -18.39 38.94
CA ALA A 38 10.29 -19.79 39.12
C ALA A 38 10.71 -20.45 37.79
N HIS A 39 10.04 -20.12 36.68
CA HIS A 39 10.39 -20.63 35.35
C HIS A 39 11.74 -20.09 34.86
N LEU A 40 11.99 -18.78 35.06
CA LEU A 40 13.28 -18.14 34.74
C LEU A 40 14.46 -18.78 35.48
N GLY A 41 14.27 -19.21 36.73
CA GLY A 41 15.30 -19.93 37.49
C GLY A 41 15.60 -21.35 36.98
N GLN A 42 14.76 -21.91 36.12
CA GLN A 42 14.88 -23.28 35.60
C GLN A 42 15.62 -23.35 34.25
N GLU A 43 15.48 -22.34 33.39
CA GLU A 43 16.16 -22.29 32.08
C GLU A 43 17.68 -22.06 32.20
N ASP A 44 18.11 -21.29 33.20
CA ASP A 44 19.54 -21.04 33.49
C ASP A 44 20.26 -22.27 34.08
N ALA A 45 19.52 -23.22 34.68
CA ALA A 45 20.09 -24.45 35.24
C ALA A 45 20.47 -25.48 34.16
N SER A 46 19.85 -25.45 32.98
CA SER A 46 20.19 -26.35 31.86
C SER A 46 21.39 -25.89 31.02
N HIS A 47 21.83 -24.64 31.15
CA HIS A 47 23.00 -24.12 30.42
C HIS A 47 24.25 -23.89 31.28
N ALA A 48 24.16 -23.96 32.61
CA ALA A 48 25.27 -23.74 33.52
C ALA A 48 26.02 -25.04 33.91
N HIS A 49 26.57 -25.77 32.94
CA HIS A 49 27.69 -26.66 33.21
C HIS A 49 29.01 -25.89 33.05
N ALA A 50 29.79 -25.86 34.14
CA ALA A 50 31.19 -25.41 34.23
C ALA A 50 31.44 -23.89 34.31
N HIS A 51 31.14 -23.28 35.46
CA HIS A 51 32.12 -22.52 36.27
C HIS A 51 31.41 -21.70 37.36
N ALA A 52 31.58 -22.10 38.62
CA ALA A 52 31.80 -21.22 39.78
C ALA A 52 31.36 -21.93 41.07
N GLN A 53 32.35 -22.47 41.79
CA GLN A 53 32.22 -22.64 43.24
C GLN A 53 32.14 -21.25 43.89
N ASN A 54 31.22 -21.07 44.85
CA ASN A 54 30.97 -19.85 45.65
C ASN A 54 30.11 -18.72 45.04
N ARG A 55 28.87 -19.01 44.65
CA ARG A 55 27.78 -18.02 44.82
C ARG A 55 26.54 -18.65 45.44
N SER A 56 26.04 -17.99 46.46
CA SER A 56 24.75 -18.24 47.12
C SER A 56 23.64 -18.47 46.09
N LYS A 57 22.92 -19.58 46.26
CA LYS A 57 21.65 -19.96 45.62
C LYS A 57 20.87 -18.73 45.08
N PRO A 58 20.60 -18.60 43.77
CA PRO A 58 19.80 -17.50 43.26
C PRO A 58 18.35 -17.79 43.62
N THR A 59 17.89 -17.22 44.73
CA THR A 59 16.45 -17.10 44.99
C THR A 59 15.94 -15.99 44.06
N VAL A 60 15.50 -16.36 42.87
CA VAL A 60 14.88 -15.42 41.93
C VAL A 60 13.49 -15.08 42.45
N SER A 61 13.43 -14.24 43.49
CA SER A 61 12.19 -13.59 43.92
C SER A 61 11.94 -12.40 43.01
N PRO A 62 10.67 -12.06 42.71
CA PRO A 62 10.35 -10.84 41.98
C PRO A 62 10.99 -9.62 42.67
N PRO A 63 11.52 -8.64 41.91
CA PRO A 63 12.00 -7.39 42.48
C PRO A 63 10.93 -6.72 43.34
N SER A 64 11.33 -6.06 44.43
CA SER A 64 10.38 -5.29 45.25
C SER A 64 9.91 -4.06 44.47
N PHE A 65 8.61 -3.79 44.48
CA PHE A 65 8.00 -2.61 43.87
C PHE A 65 6.93 -2.02 44.78
N GLU A 66 6.57 -0.76 44.53
CA GLU A 66 5.55 -0.03 45.27
C GLU A 66 4.15 -0.58 44.93
N ARG A 67 3.33 -0.88 45.95
CA ARG A 67 1.97 -1.37 45.77
C ARG A 67 0.98 -0.21 45.71
N ASN A 68 0.87 0.41 44.54
CA ASN A 68 -0.08 1.48 44.20
C ASN A 68 -1.23 0.90 43.34
N PRO A 69 -2.51 1.35 43.43
CA PRO A 69 -3.57 0.98 42.48
C PRO A 69 -3.14 1.02 41.01
N ASP A 70 -2.41 2.04 40.58
CA ASP A 70 -1.94 2.14 39.18
C ASP A 70 -1.01 0.96 38.80
N THR A 71 -0.19 0.50 39.75
CA THR A 71 0.69 -0.66 39.53
C THR A 71 -0.07 -1.98 39.52
N LEU A 72 -1.17 -2.09 40.28
CA LEU A 72 -2.04 -3.26 40.26
C LEU A 72 -2.72 -3.39 38.89
N ASP A 73 -3.31 -2.30 38.40
CA ASP A 73 -4.00 -2.27 37.13
C ASP A 73 -3.04 -2.59 35.97
N ALA A 74 -1.83 -2.01 36.00
CA ALA A 74 -0.79 -2.29 34.99
C ALA A 74 -0.34 -3.77 35.03
N LEU A 75 -0.15 -4.36 36.21
CA LEU A 75 0.25 -5.76 36.34
C LEU A 75 -0.86 -6.72 35.93
N LEU A 76 -2.12 -6.44 36.27
CA LEU A 76 -3.25 -7.25 35.83
C LEU A 76 -3.41 -7.20 34.30
N ALA A 77 -3.28 -6.02 33.70
CA ALA A 77 -3.30 -5.86 32.24
C ALA A 77 -2.17 -6.66 31.57
N LEU A 78 -0.97 -6.63 32.16
CA LEU A 78 0.17 -7.40 31.66
C LEU A 78 -0.02 -8.91 31.80
N ILE A 79 -0.63 -9.38 32.89
CA ILE A 79 -0.96 -10.80 33.08
C ILE A 79 -1.98 -11.24 32.03
N ALA A 80 -3.05 -10.48 31.85
CA ALA A 80 -4.07 -10.77 30.84
C ALA A 80 -3.48 -10.81 29.42
N ALA A 81 -2.62 -9.86 29.07
CA ALA A 81 -1.95 -9.84 27.76
C ALA A 81 -1.00 -11.03 27.57
N ASN A 82 -0.29 -11.48 28.62
CA ASN A 82 0.55 -12.68 28.54
C ASN A 82 -0.29 -13.94 28.40
N GLU A 83 -1.39 -14.07 29.14
CA GLU A 83 -2.30 -15.21 29.03
C GLU A 83 -2.93 -15.29 27.63
N GLU A 84 -3.35 -14.15 27.07
CA GLU A 84 -3.85 -14.07 25.69
C GLU A 84 -2.77 -14.49 24.67
N ALA A 85 -1.54 -14.00 24.83
CA ALA A 85 -0.42 -14.39 23.96
C ALA A 85 -0.07 -15.88 24.07
N ASP A 86 -0.12 -16.46 25.27
CA ASP A 86 0.12 -17.89 25.49
C ASP A 86 -1.01 -18.73 24.87
N GLU A 87 -2.26 -18.30 24.99
CA GLU A 87 -3.41 -18.93 24.31
C GLU A 87 -3.26 -18.89 22.79
N GLU A 88 -2.87 -17.75 22.21
CA GLU A 88 -2.61 -17.61 20.77
C GLU A 88 -1.50 -18.55 20.31
N ARG A 89 -0.38 -18.60 21.03
CA ARG A 89 0.73 -19.54 20.74
C ARG A 89 0.26 -20.99 20.80
N HIS A 90 -0.57 -21.34 21.78
CA HIS A 90 -1.11 -22.68 21.89
C HIS A 90 -2.04 -23.02 20.71
N ARG A 91 -2.90 -22.09 20.29
CA ARG A 91 -3.78 -22.25 19.12
C ARG A 91 -2.96 -22.40 17.83
N LEU A 92 -1.92 -21.59 17.64
CA LEU A 92 -1.02 -21.70 16.49
C LEU A 92 -0.31 -23.06 16.45
N ALA A 93 0.25 -23.50 17.57
CA ALA A 93 0.91 -24.81 17.65
C ALA A 93 -0.06 -25.98 17.36
N GLN A 94 -1.30 -25.89 17.83
CA GLN A 94 -2.33 -26.88 17.49
C GLN A 94 -2.65 -26.87 15.99
N LEU A 95 -2.87 -25.70 15.39
CA LEU A 95 -3.14 -25.57 13.95
C LEU A 95 -1.98 -26.10 13.11
N GLU A 96 -0.74 -25.76 13.46
CA GLU A 96 0.46 -26.27 12.79
C GLU A 96 0.54 -27.79 12.90
N SER A 97 0.31 -28.36 14.09
CA SER A 97 0.34 -29.82 14.27
C SER A 97 -0.74 -30.52 13.44
N ALA A 98 -1.96 -29.97 13.41
CA ALA A 98 -3.06 -30.51 12.62
C ALA A 98 -2.79 -30.41 11.12
N ALA A 99 -2.24 -29.29 10.65
CA ALA A 99 -1.85 -29.09 9.25
C ALA A 99 -0.73 -30.07 8.84
N LEU A 100 0.26 -30.29 9.71
CA LEU A 100 1.32 -31.27 9.46
C LEU A 100 0.79 -32.71 9.40
N ASP A 101 -0.17 -33.06 10.26
CA ASP A 101 -0.79 -34.38 10.25
C ASP A 101 -1.64 -34.59 8.99
N GLU A 102 -2.34 -33.56 8.51
CA GLU A 102 -3.08 -33.60 7.24
C GLU A 102 -2.14 -33.81 6.04
N VAL A 103 -1.03 -33.08 5.97
CA VAL A 103 -0.02 -33.24 4.91
C VAL A 103 0.56 -34.65 4.93
N ARG A 104 0.93 -35.17 6.11
CA ARG A 104 1.45 -36.53 6.27
C ARG A 104 0.43 -37.60 5.86
N ALA A 105 -0.84 -37.41 6.19
CA ALA A 105 -1.90 -38.33 5.78
C ALA A 105 -2.09 -38.32 4.26
N ALA A 106 -2.06 -37.14 3.63
CA ALA A 106 -2.15 -37.00 2.18
C ALA A 106 -0.95 -37.66 1.47
N GLU A 107 0.27 -37.47 1.98
CA GLU A 107 1.47 -38.14 1.46
C GLU A 107 1.40 -39.67 1.59
N ALA A 108 0.92 -40.17 2.73
CA ALA A 108 0.75 -41.60 2.95
C ALA A 108 -0.30 -42.22 2.00
N ASP A 109 -1.40 -41.51 1.74
CA ASP A 109 -2.42 -41.94 0.77
C ASP A 109 -1.83 -41.96 -0.65
N LYS A 110 -1.10 -40.90 -1.06
CA LYS A 110 -0.39 -40.85 -2.35
C LYS A 110 0.59 -42.01 -2.52
N GLU A 111 1.40 -42.32 -1.51
CA GLU A 111 2.37 -43.42 -1.54
C GLU A 111 1.66 -44.79 -1.64
N SER A 112 0.53 -44.96 -0.95
CA SER A 112 -0.29 -46.17 -1.09
C SER A 112 -0.81 -46.34 -2.52
N ARG A 113 -1.27 -45.25 -3.15
CA ARG A 113 -1.70 -45.24 -4.56
C ARG A 113 -0.54 -45.59 -5.50
N ARG A 114 0.67 -45.06 -5.29
CA ARG A 114 1.89 -45.42 -6.05
C ARG A 114 2.26 -46.90 -5.94
N ARG A 115 2.05 -47.54 -4.79
CA ARG A 115 2.32 -48.97 -4.59
C ARG A 115 1.31 -49.88 -5.29
N THR A 116 0.04 -49.46 -5.33
CA THR A 116 -1.01 -50.23 -6.02
C THR A 116 -0.81 -50.21 -7.55
N THR A 117 -0.44 -49.07 -8.12
CA THR A 117 -0.19 -48.92 -9.56
C THR A 117 1.05 -49.70 -10.02
N SER A 118 2.12 -49.72 -9.20
CA SER A 118 3.35 -50.50 -9.51
C SER A 118 3.16 -52.01 -9.37
N SER A 119 2.34 -52.49 -8.43
CA SER A 119 2.06 -53.93 -8.26
C SER A 119 1.20 -54.52 -9.39
N SER A 120 0.27 -53.73 -9.95
CA SER A 120 -0.58 -54.17 -11.07
C SER A 120 0.23 -54.39 -12.36
N ASN A 121 1.34 -53.68 -12.53
CA ASN A 121 2.20 -53.79 -13.73
C ASN A 121 3.05 -55.07 -13.73
N ASN A 122 3.43 -55.59 -12.56
CA ASN A 122 4.27 -56.80 -12.45
C ASN A 122 3.49 -58.12 -12.57
N ASN A 123 2.19 -58.14 -12.28
CA ASN A 123 1.37 -59.37 -12.32
C ASN A 123 0.67 -59.63 -13.67
N THR A 124 0.64 -58.65 -14.59
CA THR A 124 -0.06 -58.78 -15.88
C THR A 124 0.75 -59.55 -16.94
N SER A 125 2.00 -59.93 -16.65
CA SER A 125 2.81 -60.72 -17.60
C SER A 125 2.57 -62.25 -17.54
N LYS A 126 1.69 -62.77 -16.67
CA LYS A 126 1.55 -64.24 -16.50
C LYS A 126 0.16 -64.87 -16.63
N ASN A 127 -0.94 -64.13 -16.81
CA ASN A 127 -2.24 -64.79 -17.06
C ASN A 127 -3.04 -64.10 -18.17
N ASN A 128 -3.09 -64.76 -19.33
CA ASN A 128 -4.08 -64.51 -20.38
C ASN A 128 -5.45 -64.99 -19.91
N GLY A 129 -6.44 -64.11 -19.81
CA GLY A 129 -7.84 -64.51 -19.65
C GLY A 129 -8.71 -63.47 -18.97
N ALA A 130 -9.39 -62.65 -19.79
CA ALA A 130 -10.71 -62.08 -19.57
C ALA A 130 -11.04 -61.59 -18.15
N ASP A 131 -10.64 -60.35 -17.84
CA ASP A 131 -11.48 -59.30 -17.25
C ASP A 131 -10.57 -58.13 -16.86
N ALA A 132 -10.20 -57.33 -17.88
CA ALA A 132 -9.40 -56.13 -17.70
C ALA A 132 -10.28 -55.02 -17.10
N ALA A 133 -10.32 -54.92 -15.77
CA ALA A 133 -10.78 -53.71 -15.11
C ALA A 133 -9.94 -52.52 -15.65
N PRO A 134 -10.57 -51.38 -16.00
CA PRO A 134 -9.85 -50.26 -16.62
C PRO A 134 -8.74 -49.80 -15.68
N MET A 135 -7.50 -49.73 -16.20
CA MET A 135 -6.37 -49.09 -15.52
C MET A 135 -6.81 -47.69 -15.07
N MET A 136 -6.93 -47.48 -13.77
CA MET A 136 -7.14 -46.16 -13.21
C MET A 136 -5.83 -45.37 -13.36
N ILE A 137 -5.73 -44.59 -14.43
CA ILE A 137 -4.65 -43.62 -14.61
C ILE A 137 -4.89 -42.51 -13.59
N HIS A 138 -4.04 -42.42 -12.58
CA HIS A 138 -4.11 -41.37 -11.57
C HIS A 138 -3.45 -40.11 -12.17
N GLY A 139 -4.26 -39.23 -12.76
CA GLY A 139 -3.79 -37.99 -13.41
C GLY A 139 -2.94 -37.13 -12.48
N ASP A 140 -3.28 -37.10 -11.19
CA ASP A 140 -2.58 -36.29 -10.19
C ASP A 140 -1.14 -36.78 -9.94
N LEU A 141 -0.93 -38.10 -9.87
CA LEU A 141 0.40 -38.69 -9.70
C LEU A 141 1.27 -38.47 -10.94
N LEU A 142 0.67 -38.56 -12.13
CA LEU A 142 1.37 -38.30 -13.39
C LEU A 142 1.77 -36.83 -13.52
N ALA A 143 0.90 -35.90 -13.10
CA ALA A 143 1.21 -34.48 -13.07
C ALA A 143 2.35 -34.19 -12.09
N GLU A 144 2.37 -34.81 -10.92
CA GLU A 144 3.43 -34.66 -9.92
C GLU A 144 4.76 -35.25 -10.40
N ASP A 145 4.75 -36.42 -11.04
CA ASP A 145 5.94 -37.02 -11.65
C ASP A 145 6.48 -36.17 -12.82
N LEU A 146 5.59 -35.56 -13.63
CA LEU A 146 5.96 -34.62 -14.69
C LEU A 146 6.56 -33.33 -14.12
N LEU A 147 5.96 -32.76 -13.08
CA LEU A 147 6.48 -31.57 -12.39
C LEU A 147 7.85 -31.88 -11.77
N GLN A 148 8.00 -33.03 -11.12
CA GLN A 148 9.27 -33.46 -10.53
C GLN A 148 10.35 -33.69 -11.61
N ALA A 149 9.97 -34.21 -12.78
CA ALA A 149 10.88 -34.34 -13.92
C ALA A 149 11.24 -32.98 -14.54
N LEU A 150 10.32 -32.02 -14.56
CA LEU A 150 10.56 -30.64 -14.99
C LEU A 150 11.49 -29.92 -14.01
N ASP A 151 11.29 -30.07 -12.70
CA ASP A 151 12.16 -29.52 -11.65
C ASP A 151 13.58 -30.09 -11.75
N ALA A 152 13.71 -31.41 -11.97
CA ALA A 152 15.00 -32.05 -12.19
C ALA A 152 15.68 -31.61 -13.50
N GLY A 153 14.89 -31.18 -14.49
CA GLY A 153 15.36 -30.68 -15.77
C GLY A 153 15.70 -29.19 -15.79
N LEU A 154 15.31 -28.44 -14.77
CA LEU A 154 15.54 -26.99 -14.69
C LEU A 154 16.94 -26.68 -14.13
N SER A 155 17.60 -25.66 -14.68
CA SER A 155 18.86 -25.19 -14.11
C SER A 155 18.62 -24.54 -12.74
N LYS A 156 19.66 -24.47 -11.89
CA LYS A 156 19.57 -23.77 -10.60
C LYS A 156 19.09 -22.32 -10.75
N ASP A 157 19.55 -21.65 -11.81
CA ASP A 157 19.14 -20.29 -12.15
C ASP A 157 17.67 -20.23 -12.58
N GLY A 158 17.20 -21.26 -13.29
CA GLY A 158 15.79 -21.39 -13.68
C GLY A 158 14.88 -21.57 -12.47
N LEU A 159 15.27 -22.41 -11.50
CA LEU A 159 14.52 -22.60 -10.25
C LEU A 159 14.44 -21.30 -9.46
N ALA A 160 15.57 -20.62 -9.26
CA ALA A 160 15.62 -19.35 -8.55
C ALA A 160 14.76 -18.27 -9.23
N ALA A 161 14.72 -18.24 -10.56
CA ALA A 161 13.87 -17.31 -11.31
C ALA A 161 12.37 -17.63 -11.15
N LEU A 162 12.01 -18.92 -11.09
CA LEU A 162 10.63 -19.38 -10.94
C LEU A 162 10.11 -19.10 -9.52
N ASP A 163 10.93 -19.35 -8.50
CA ASP A 163 10.64 -19.00 -7.11
C ASP A 163 10.46 -17.48 -6.95
N ALA A 164 11.36 -16.67 -7.53
CA ALA A 164 11.23 -15.22 -7.49
C ALA A 164 9.95 -14.72 -8.19
N LEU A 165 9.53 -15.37 -9.29
CA LEU A 165 8.26 -15.05 -9.95
C LEU A 165 7.05 -15.47 -9.11
N ALA A 166 7.12 -16.61 -8.42
CA ALA A 166 6.09 -17.06 -7.50
C ALA A 166 5.94 -16.08 -6.34
N ASP A 167 7.06 -15.64 -5.74
CA ASP A 167 7.07 -14.63 -4.68
C ASP A 167 6.50 -13.29 -5.16
N VAL A 168 6.88 -12.81 -6.35
CA VAL A 168 6.32 -11.59 -6.93
C VAL A 168 4.82 -11.74 -7.23
N SER A 169 4.40 -12.90 -7.72
CA SER A 169 2.99 -13.21 -7.96
C SER A 169 2.17 -13.21 -6.67
N LEU A 170 2.70 -13.81 -5.60
CA LEU A 170 2.07 -13.86 -4.28
C LEU A 170 1.98 -12.46 -3.66
N THR A 171 3.07 -11.69 -3.69
CA THR A 171 3.10 -10.31 -3.15
C THR A 171 2.18 -9.37 -3.92
N LEU A 172 2.09 -9.51 -5.24
CA LEU A 172 1.16 -8.74 -6.07
C LEU A 172 -0.26 -9.31 -6.08
N ASN A 173 -0.46 -10.51 -5.52
CA ASN A 173 -1.70 -11.29 -5.55
C ASN A 173 -2.29 -11.41 -6.96
N THR A 174 -1.42 -11.65 -7.96
CA THR A 174 -1.82 -11.78 -9.37
C THR A 174 -1.06 -12.89 -10.06
N CYS A 175 -1.77 -13.89 -10.60
CA CYS A 175 -1.20 -14.89 -11.49
C CYS A 175 -1.28 -14.38 -12.94
N ALA A 176 -0.24 -13.71 -13.42
CA ALA A 176 -0.22 -13.12 -14.76
C ALA A 176 1.09 -13.45 -15.51
N ASP A 177 1.12 -13.15 -16.80
CA ASP A 177 2.29 -13.30 -17.68
C ASP A 177 3.53 -12.59 -17.07
N PRO A 178 4.74 -13.20 -17.08
CA PRO A 178 5.92 -12.63 -16.42
C PRO A 178 6.26 -11.19 -16.83
N ALA A 179 5.97 -10.81 -18.08
CA ALA A 179 6.15 -9.44 -18.55
C ALA A 179 5.23 -8.45 -17.84
N SER A 180 3.97 -8.84 -17.59
CA SER A 180 3.00 -8.02 -16.89
C SER A 180 3.32 -7.88 -15.39
N LEU A 181 3.82 -8.95 -14.75
CA LEU A 181 4.29 -8.93 -13.36
C LEU A 181 5.49 -8.00 -13.21
N SER A 182 6.48 -8.10 -14.10
CA SER A 182 7.66 -7.23 -14.10
C SER A 182 7.27 -5.76 -14.26
N HIS A 183 6.39 -5.43 -15.22
CA HIS A 183 5.92 -4.06 -15.40
C HIS A 183 5.24 -3.53 -14.12
N ARG A 184 4.31 -4.31 -13.54
CA ARG A 184 3.63 -3.93 -12.29
C ARG A 184 4.61 -3.71 -11.16
N PHE A 185 5.53 -4.65 -10.95
CA PHE A 185 6.57 -4.55 -9.93
C PHE A 185 7.39 -3.26 -10.09
N VAL A 186 7.89 -2.97 -11.29
CA VAL A 186 8.68 -1.75 -11.56
C VAL A 186 7.86 -0.49 -11.33
N THR A 187 6.59 -0.47 -11.76
CA THR A 187 5.72 0.70 -11.52
C THR A 187 5.45 0.93 -10.03
N LEU A 188 5.24 -0.14 -9.27
CA LEU A 188 4.97 -0.08 -7.83
C LEU A 188 6.23 0.32 -7.06
N GLN A 189 7.40 -0.19 -7.48
CA GLN A 189 8.68 0.23 -6.93
C GLN A 189 8.97 1.71 -7.21
N GLY A 190 8.62 2.18 -8.43
CA GLY A 190 8.72 3.59 -8.80
C GLY A 190 7.87 4.48 -7.90
N SER A 191 6.59 4.12 -7.70
CA SER A 191 5.69 4.90 -6.84
C SER A 191 6.09 4.83 -5.36
N ALA A 192 6.59 3.69 -4.87
CA ALA A 192 7.11 3.55 -3.52
C ALA A 192 8.33 4.47 -3.27
N HIS A 193 9.25 4.55 -4.22
CA HIS A 193 10.39 5.46 -4.12
C HIS A 193 9.97 6.94 -4.21
N GLU A 194 9.05 7.28 -5.11
CA GLU A 194 8.55 8.65 -5.24
C GLU A 194 7.85 9.12 -3.96
N THR A 195 6.98 8.29 -3.38
CA THR A 195 6.32 8.59 -2.11
C THR A 195 7.30 8.71 -0.94
N SER A 196 8.31 7.83 -0.86
CA SER A 196 9.37 7.95 0.14
C SER A 196 10.18 9.23 -0.01
N HIS A 197 10.47 9.65 -1.24
CA HIS A 197 11.20 10.89 -1.51
C HIS A 197 10.35 12.13 -1.17
N LEU A 198 9.04 12.10 -1.48
CA LEU A 198 8.11 13.17 -1.10
C LEU A 198 8.01 13.29 0.42
N LEU A 199 7.96 12.17 1.15
CA LEU A 199 7.94 12.16 2.62
C LEU A 199 9.20 12.81 3.18
N HIS A 200 10.37 12.45 2.67
CA HIS A 200 11.64 13.07 3.09
C HIS A 200 11.64 14.59 2.84
N ARG A 201 11.13 15.04 1.69
CA ARG A 201 11.02 16.47 1.36
C ARG A 201 10.05 17.21 2.29
N VAL A 202 8.90 16.61 2.61
CA VAL A 202 7.93 17.17 3.56
C VAL A 202 8.57 17.29 4.95
N HIS A 203 9.29 16.29 5.40
CA HIS A 203 9.99 16.33 6.69
C HIS A 203 11.02 17.47 6.74
N LEU A 204 11.78 17.69 5.66
CA LEU A 204 12.73 18.80 5.58
C LEU A 204 12.02 20.17 5.62
N LEU A 205 10.88 20.30 4.94
CA LEU A 205 10.06 21.51 5.00
C LEU A 205 9.48 21.75 6.39
N GLN A 206 9.06 20.69 7.09
CA GLN A 206 8.59 20.79 8.47
C GLN A 206 9.70 21.27 9.39
N SER A 207 10.89 20.67 9.34
CA SER A 207 12.02 21.13 10.16
C SER A 207 12.39 22.58 9.87
N TYR A 208 12.35 22.99 8.60
CA TYR A 208 12.61 24.38 8.23
C TYR A 208 11.55 25.34 8.78
N LEU A 209 10.27 24.96 8.70
CA LEU A 209 9.17 25.75 9.27
C LEU A 209 9.26 25.83 10.79
N ASP A 210 9.65 24.74 11.45
CA ASP A 210 9.84 24.73 12.90
C ASP A 210 10.99 25.66 13.30
N ASP A 211 12.12 25.60 12.60
CA ASP A 211 13.27 26.49 12.82
C ASP A 211 12.92 27.96 12.58
N GLU A 212 12.22 28.28 11.49
CA GLU A 212 11.75 29.65 11.21
C GLU A 212 10.72 30.10 12.24
N SER A 213 9.81 29.22 12.66
CA SER A 213 8.83 29.56 13.70
C SER A 213 9.53 29.89 15.02
N ALA A 214 10.53 29.10 15.42
CA ALA A 214 11.33 29.35 16.61
C ALA A 214 12.10 30.68 16.50
N ARG A 215 12.68 30.96 15.33
CA ARG A 215 13.36 32.23 15.05
C ARG A 215 12.41 33.43 15.15
N LEU A 216 11.22 33.33 14.56
CA LEU A 216 10.19 34.36 14.64
C LEU A 216 9.67 34.55 16.07
N HIS A 217 9.55 33.47 16.84
CA HIS A 217 9.17 33.54 18.25
C HIS A 217 10.23 34.29 19.07
N LEU A 218 11.50 33.98 18.91
CA LEU A 218 12.60 34.70 19.56
C LEU A 218 12.62 36.18 19.17
N PHE A 219 12.44 36.47 17.87
CA PHE A 219 12.36 37.86 17.39
C PHE A 219 11.17 38.63 17.97
N LEU A 220 10.00 37.98 18.09
CA LEU A 220 8.83 38.58 18.74
C LEU A 220 9.08 38.83 20.24
N GLU A 221 9.77 37.92 20.92
CA GLU A 221 10.16 38.13 22.32
C GLU A 221 11.12 39.30 22.47
N GLU A 222 12.12 39.41 21.59
CA GLU A 222 13.05 40.55 21.56
C GLU A 222 12.30 41.87 21.36
N LEU A 223 11.36 41.93 20.40
CA LEU A 223 10.53 43.11 20.18
C LEU A 223 9.63 43.44 21.39
N ARG A 224 9.06 42.43 22.05
CA ARG A 224 8.24 42.62 23.26
C ARG A 224 9.06 43.13 24.45
N GLN A 225 10.32 42.70 24.57
CA GLN A 225 11.22 43.10 25.64
C GLN A 225 11.87 44.47 25.36
N GLY A 226 12.01 44.85 24.10
CA GLY A 226 12.52 46.15 23.68
C GLY A 226 11.63 47.28 24.21
N ARG A 227 12.16 48.07 25.17
CA ARG A 227 11.46 49.26 25.73
C ARG A 227 10.98 50.27 24.68
N GLN A 228 11.58 50.25 23.49
CA GLN A 228 11.27 51.13 22.36
C GLN A 228 9.95 50.74 21.65
N TYR A 229 9.54 49.48 21.78
CA TYR A 229 8.35 48.90 21.15
C TYR A 229 7.25 48.54 22.16
N GLN A 230 7.51 48.74 23.46
CA GLN A 230 6.49 48.65 24.50
C GLN A 230 5.57 49.87 24.42
N LEU A 231 4.29 49.63 24.16
CA LEU A 231 3.28 50.67 24.21
C LEU A 231 3.20 51.23 25.64
N PRO A 232 3.17 52.57 25.84
CA PRO A 232 2.86 53.17 27.13
C PRO A 232 1.55 52.59 27.69
N ALA A 233 1.53 52.27 28.99
CA ALA A 233 0.45 51.50 29.61
C ALA A 233 -0.96 52.07 29.35
N ASP A 234 -1.07 53.39 29.26
CA ASP A 234 -2.34 54.11 29.10
C ASP A 234 -3.00 53.88 27.73
N SER A 235 -2.25 53.85 26.62
CA SER A 235 -2.80 53.59 25.28
C SER A 235 -3.04 52.11 25.02
N SER A 236 -2.31 51.23 25.72
CA SER A 236 -2.49 49.77 25.61
C SER A 236 -3.84 49.30 26.15
N ALA A 237 -4.33 49.91 27.24
CA ALA A 237 -5.61 49.55 27.84
C ALA A 237 -6.79 50.01 26.98
N GLU A 238 -6.70 51.19 26.36
CA GLU A 238 -7.70 51.68 25.41
C GLU A 238 -7.74 50.81 24.15
N LEU A 239 -6.59 50.49 23.55
CA LEU A 239 -6.52 49.59 22.40
C LEU A 239 -6.97 48.16 22.73
N GLN A 240 -6.69 47.65 23.94
CA GLN A 240 -7.22 46.36 24.37
C GLN A 240 -8.74 46.40 24.58
N ARG A 241 -9.29 47.50 25.08
CA ARG A 241 -10.75 47.69 25.19
C ARG A 241 -11.40 47.78 23.81
N THR A 242 -10.83 48.53 22.87
CA THR A 242 -11.34 48.60 21.49
C THR A 242 -11.22 47.24 20.81
N THR A 243 -10.10 46.53 20.95
CA THR A 243 -9.90 45.19 20.40
C THR A 243 -10.89 44.18 21.00
N LYS A 244 -11.11 44.19 22.33
CA LYS A 244 -12.15 43.36 22.97
C LYS A 244 -13.54 43.70 22.47
N SER A 245 -13.85 44.99 22.29
CA SER A 245 -15.15 45.43 21.74
C SER A 245 -15.33 45.04 20.27
N MET A 246 -14.27 45.03 19.47
CA MET A 246 -14.30 44.60 18.07
C MET A 246 -14.37 43.08 17.98
N ALA A 247 -13.65 42.36 18.84
CA ALA A 247 -13.72 40.91 18.96
C ALA A 247 -15.10 40.43 19.44
N ALA A 248 -15.76 41.18 20.32
CA ALA A 248 -17.14 40.92 20.71
C ALA A 248 -18.14 41.11 19.55
N LYS A 249 -17.79 41.90 18.52
CA LYS A 249 -18.61 42.09 17.30
C LYS A 249 -18.38 41.02 16.23
N LEU A 250 -17.25 40.31 16.25
CA LEU A 250 -16.93 39.24 15.29
C LEU A 250 -18.00 38.14 15.21
N PRO A 251 -18.55 37.61 16.33
CA PRO A 251 -19.61 36.61 16.26
C PRO A 251 -20.90 37.14 15.63
N ALA A 252 -21.22 38.43 15.79
CA ALA A 252 -22.39 39.03 15.16
C ALA A 252 -22.18 39.19 13.65
N LEU A 253 -20.98 39.61 13.23
CA LEU A 253 -20.59 39.66 11.82
C LEU A 253 -20.56 38.26 11.19
N ARG A 254 -20.02 37.26 11.89
CA ARG A 254 -20.07 35.85 11.44
C ARG A 254 -21.50 35.37 11.25
N ARG A 255 -22.40 35.62 12.20
CA ARG A 255 -23.84 35.31 12.03
C ARG A 255 -24.48 36.07 10.87
N GLN A 256 -24.05 37.30 10.60
CA GLN A 256 -24.50 38.04 9.41
C GLN A 256 -23.97 37.43 8.12
N VAL A 257 -22.71 36.97 8.10
CA VAL A 257 -22.13 36.23 6.98
C VAL A 257 -22.87 34.91 6.79
N GLU A 258 -23.07 34.09 7.83
CA GLU A 258 -23.87 32.86 7.75
C GLU A 258 -25.32 33.11 7.30
N ALA A 259 -25.93 34.22 7.74
CA ALA A 259 -27.26 34.62 7.28
C ALA A 259 -27.27 35.12 5.84
N LEU A 260 -26.19 35.75 5.38
CA LEU A 260 -25.99 36.14 3.98
C LEU A 260 -25.67 34.92 3.11
N GLU A 261 -24.87 33.97 3.58
CA GLU A 261 -24.62 32.68 2.93
C GLU A 261 -25.92 31.91 2.75
N ARG A 262 -26.80 31.89 3.75
CA ARG A 262 -28.14 31.28 3.61
C ARG A 262 -29.08 32.03 2.65
N LYS A 263 -28.87 33.34 2.44
CA LYS A 263 -29.72 34.17 1.57
C LYS A 263 -29.22 34.24 0.13
N VAL A 264 -27.91 34.31 -0.05
CA VAL A 264 -27.22 34.44 -1.33
C VAL A 264 -26.87 33.07 -1.88
N GLY A 265 -26.71 32.07 -1.01
CA GLY A 265 -26.23 30.74 -1.38
C GLY A 265 -24.82 30.87 -1.93
N ILE A 266 -23.79 30.67 -1.09
CA ILE A 266 -22.56 30.14 -1.68
C ILE A 266 -22.98 28.74 -2.13
N PRO A 267 -22.97 28.40 -3.43
CA PRO A 267 -23.27 27.04 -3.82
C PRO A 267 -22.24 26.16 -3.12
N ASP A 268 -22.72 25.22 -2.30
CA ASP A 268 -21.91 24.14 -1.75
C ASP A 268 -21.50 23.27 -2.94
N LEU A 269 -20.53 23.75 -3.72
CA LEU A 269 -20.07 23.09 -4.92
C LEU A 269 -19.40 21.79 -4.48
N THR A 270 -20.13 20.70 -4.58
CA THR A 270 -19.64 19.40 -4.14
C THR A 270 -18.56 18.92 -5.12
N VAL A 271 -17.60 18.14 -4.63
CA VAL A 271 -16.54 17.57 -5.49
C VAL A 271 -17.14 16.75 -6.64
N GLU A 272 -18.30 16.13 -6.43
CA GLU A 272 -19.01 15.40 -7.49
C GLU A 272 -19.59 16.33 -8.56
N GLU A 273 -20.13 17.50 -8.20
CA GLU A 273 -20.60 18.48 -9.19
C GLU A 273 -19.45 19.05 -10.01
N VAL A 274 -18.30 19.32 -9.38
CA VAL A 274 -17.07 19.74 -10.09
C VAL A 274 -16.61 18.66 -11.06
N ARG A 275 -16.71 17.38 -10.67
CA ARG A 275 -16.32 16.25 -11.52
C ARG A 275 -17.24 16.11 -12.73
N LEU A 276 -18.55 16.29 -12.55
CA LEU A 276 -19.51 16.29 -13.66
C LEU A 276 -19.24 17.45 -14.61
N ASP A 277 -18.95 18.64 -14.10
CA ASP A 277 -18.59 19.80 -14.91
C ASP A 277 -17.25 19.60 -15.64
N GLU A 278 -16.29 18.93 -15.01
CA GLU A 278 -15.02 18.55 -15.64
C GLU A 278 -15.23 17.57 -16.79
N ASP A 279 -16.06 16.54 -16.61
CA ASP A 279 -16.39 15.59 -17.67
C ASP A 279 -17.06 16.29 -18.87
N VAL A 280 -18.03 17.17 -18.59
CA VAL A 280 -18.69 17.99 -19.64
C VAL A 280 -17.68 18.92 -20.34
N TYR A 281 -16.74 19.49 -19.60
CA TYR A 281 -15.70 20.34 -20.15
C TYR A 281 -14.72 19.55 -21.03
N LEU A 282 -14.32 18.35 -20.61
CA LEU A 282 -13.44 17.47 -21.39
C LEU A 282 -14.12 17.02 -22.69
N ASP A 283 -15.42 16.73 -22.66
CA ASP A 283 -16.21 16.47 -23.87
C ASP A 283 -16.26 17.66 -24.82
N LEU A 284 -16.44 18.87 -24.29
CA LEU A 284 -16.38 20.11 -25.07
C LEU A 284 -14.98 20.33 -25.66
N LEU A 285 -13.93 20.02 -24.91
CA LEU A 285 -12.56 20.15 -25.35
C LEU A 285 -12.22 19.14 -26.45
N ALA A 286 -12.74 17.91 -26.37
CA ALA A 286 -12.66 16.93 -27.44
C ALA A 286 -13.36 17.43 -28.71
N LYS A 287 -14.60 17.93 -28.60
CA LYS A 287 -15.33 18.53 -29.73
C LYS A 287 -14.58 19.72 -30.33
N LYS A 288 -13.96 20.56 -29.48
CA LYS A 288 -13.16 21.70 -29.92
C LYS A 288 -11.92 21.25 -30.68
N LYS A 289 -11.22 20.21 -30.21
CA LYS A 289 -10.09 19.61 -30.93
C LYS A 289 -10.52 19.06 -32.30
N ASP A 290 -11.66 18.40 -32.38
CA ASP A 290 -12.19 17.88 -33.65
C ASP A 290 -12.53 19.01 -34.63
N LEU A 291 -13.17 20.08 -34.13
CA LEU A 291 -13.48 21.27 -34.94
C LEU A 291 -12.21 21.99 -35.38
N ASP A 292 -11.24 22.16 -34.50
CA ASP A 292 -9.94 22.76 -34.84
C ASP A 292 -9.20 21.92 -35.90
N ALA A 293 -9.25 20.59 -35.82
CA ALA A 293 -8.65 19.71 -36.82
C ALA A 293 -9.34 19.88 -38.19
N ARG A 294 -10.67 20.01 -38.20
CA ARG A 294 -11.43 20.31 -39.43
C ARG A 294 -11.08 21.68 -39.99
N VAL A 295 -10.99 22.72 -39.16
CA VAL A 295 -10.64 24.08 -39.58
C VAL A 295 -9.20 24.13 -40.09
N LYS A 296 -8.26 23.42 -39.45
CA LYS A 296 -6.86 23.35 -39.88
C LYS A 296 -6.70 22.72 -41.26
N ALA A 297 -7.57 21.80 -41.66
CA ALA A 297 -7.58 21.26 -43.02
C ALA A 297 -7.88 22.32 -44.10
N PHE A 298 -8.52 23.42 -43.71
CA PHE A 298 -8.80 24.58 -44.56
C PHE A 298 -7.86 25.76 -44.29
N ALA A 299 -6.77 25.56 -43.53
CA ALA A 299 -5.81 26.62 -43.25
C ALA A 299 -5.15 27.11 -44.55
N GLY A 300 -5.26 28.42 -44.81
CA GLY A 300 -4.72 29.06 -46.00
C GLY A 300 -5.76 29.40 -47.07
N LEU A 301 -7.00 28.91 -46.95
CA LEU A 301 -8.09 29.36 -47.83
C LEU A 301 -8.67 30.70 -47.32
N PRO A 302 -8.99 31.64 -48.21
CA PRO A 302 -9.73 32.85 -47.88
C PRO A 302 -11.07 32.53 -47.18
N PRO A 303 -11.57 33.41 -46.29
CA PRO A 303 -12.83 33.20 -45.57
C PRO A 303 -14.06 33.23 -46.49
N ASP A 304 -13.93 33.75 -47.71
CA ASP A 304 -14.98 33.77 -48.73
C ASP A 304 -14.96 32.50 -49.59
N VAL A 305 -16.12 31.85 -49.72
CA VAL A 305 -16.28 30.54 -50.38
C VAL A 305 -15.98 30.64 -51.88
N GLU A 306 -16.31 31.76 -52.52
CA GLU A 306 -16.05 31.96 -53.95
C GLU A 306 -14.55 32.18 -54.23
N ALA A 307 -13.89 33.00 -53.40
CA ALA A 307 -12.44 33.23 -53.47
C ALA A 307 -11.64 31.94 -53.20
N ALA A 308 -12.05 31.15 -52.20
CA ALA A 308 -11.45 29.86 -51.89
C ALA A 308 -11.55 28.85 -53.05
N ARG A 309 -12.68 28.86 -53.78
CA ARG A 309 -12.86 28.01 -54.98
C ARG A 309 -11.93 28.44 -56.10
N ALA A 310 -11.78 29.74 -56.35
CA ALA A 310 -10.89 30.25 -57.37
C ALA A 310 -9.42 29.88 -57.11
N GLU A 311 -8.95 29.99 -55.86
CA GLU A 311 -7.58 29.58 -55.49
C GLU A 311 -7.36 28.07 -55.64
N LEU A 312 -8.34 27.25 -55.23
CA LEU A 312 -8.28 25.79 -55.39
C LEU A 312 -8.24 25.38 -56.87
N GLU A 313 -9.06 26.02 -57.72
CA GLU A 313 -9.03 25.82 -59.16
C GLU A 313 -7.68 26.24 -59.77
N GLY A 314 -7.10 27.34 -59.30
CA GLY A 314 -5.74 27.77 -59.65
C GLY A 314 -4.68 26.72 -59.30
N LEU A 315 -4.69 26.19 -58.07
CA LEU A 315 -3.77 25.13 -57.64
C LEU A 315 -3.98 23.83 -58.43
N ARG A 316 -5.22 23.47 -58.77
CA ARG A 316 -5.51 22.32 -59.64
C ARG A 316 -4.96 22.52 -61.05
N ALA A 317 -5.05 23.73 -61.59
CA ALA A 317 -4.45 24.04 -62.89
C ALA A 317 -2.92 23.89 -62.84
N GLN A 318 -2.27 24.40 -61.80
CA GLN A 318 -0.82 24.23 -61.59
C GLN A 318 -0.40 22.77 -61.46
N LEU A 319 -1.17 21.93 -60.74
CA LEU A 319 -0.91 20.50 -60.62
C LEU A 319 -1.02 19.80 -61.97
N ARG A 320 -2.06 20.10 -62.77
CA ARG A 320 -2.21 19.55 -64.13
C ARG A 320 -1.06 19.98 -65.03
N GLU A 321 -0.63 21.24 -64.95
CA GLU A 321 0.51 21.74 -65.72
C GLU A 321 1.81 21.05 -65.31
N ALA A 322 2.08 20.91 -64.01
CA ALA A 322 3.25 20.19 -63.51
C ALA A 322 3.24 18.70 -63.92
N THR A 323 2.05 18.07 -63.93
CA THR A 323 1.87 16.70 -64.41
C THR A 323 2.13 16.60 -65.91
N GLY A 324 1.59 17.53 -66.71
CA GLY A 324 1.87 17.60 -68.15
C GLY A 324 3.35 17.83 -68.46
N ARG A 325 4.04 18.71 -67.71
CA ARG A 325 5.50 18.89 -67.84
C ARG A 325 6.27 17.62 -67.48
N ARG A 326 5.87 16.93 -66.41
CA ARG A 326 6.47 15.66 -66.00
C ARG A 326 6.30 14.62 -67.11
N ASP A 327 5.10 14.48 -67.64
CA ASP A 327 4.79 13.48 -68.65
C ASP A 327 5.49 13.80 -69.99
N ALA A 328 5.55 15.07 -70.39
CA ALA A 328 6.33 15.49 -71.56
C ALA A 328 7.85 15.26 -71.39
N ASN A 329 8.41 15.58 -70.22
CA ASN A 329 9.81 15.28 -69.91
C ASN A 329 10.06 13.76 -69.92
N PHE A 330 9.10 12.96 -69.45
CA PHE A 330 9.17 11.51 -69.45
C PHE A 330 9.13 10.96 -70.89
N GLU A 331 8.21 11.43 -71.72
CA GLU A 331 8.16 11.10 -73.15
C GLU A 331 9.47 11.44 -73.85
N MET A 332 10.00 12.65 -73.62
CA MET A 332 11.32 13.04 -74.16
C MET A 332 12.46 12.14 -73.69
N LEU A 333 12.44 11.65 -72.44
CA LEU A 333 13.45 10.71 -71.94
C LEU A 333 13.32 9.35 -72.63
N VAL A 334 12.08 8.85 -72.77
CA VAL A 334 11.76 7.57 -73.43
C VAL A 334 12.16 7.61 -74.90
N GLU A 335 11.91 8.71 -75.61
CA GLU A 335 12.32 8.86 -77.01
C GLU A 335 13.85 8.92 -77.20
N ARG A 336 14.59 9.45 -76.22
CA ARG A 336 16.06 9.49 -76.26
C ARG A 336 16.70 8.12 -76.01
N GLU A 337 16.11 7.32 -75.13
CA GLU A 337 16.64 5.98 -74.80
C GLU A 337 16.09 4.87 -75.70
N SER A 338 15.02 5.11 -76.45
CA SER A 338 14.50 4.19 -77.46
C SER A 338 14.65 4.77 -78.88
N PRO A 339 15.74 4.45 -79.62
CA PRO A 339 15.86 4.86 -81.01
C PRO A 339 14.74 4.22 -81.83
N VAL A 340 13.75 5.01 -82.24
CA VAL A 340 12.69 4.56 -83.14
C VAL A 340 13.34 4.09 -84.46
N LYS A 341 13.28 2.79 -84.73
CA LYS A 341 13.63 2.22 -86.05
C LYS A 341 12.67 2.79 -87.09
N VAL A 342 13.11 3.75 -87.89
CA VAL A 342 12.40 4.18 -89.10
C VAL A 342 12.28 2.96 -90.03
N ARG A 343 11.06 2.41 -90.15
CA ARG A 343 10.77 1.37 -91.14
C ARG A 343 10.71 2.03 -92.51
N THR A 344 11.78 1.86 -93.30
CA THR A 344 11.76 2.11 -94.74
C THR A 344 10.75 1.17 -95.41
N SER A 345 9.60 1.70 -95.81
CA SER A 345 8.63 0.99 -96.64
C SER A 345 9.14 0.96 -98.09
N ARG A 346 9.78 -0.16 -98.45
CA ARG A 346 10.08 -0.57 -99.83
C ARG A 346 8.75 -0.72 -100.58
N ARG A 347 8.43 0.19 -101.52
CA ARG A 347 7.42 -0.06 -102.56
C ARG A 347 8.15 -0.64 -103.77
N TYR A 348 7.54 -1.67 -104.35
CA TYR A 348 7.93 -2.34 -105.59
C TYR A 348 7.99 -1.37 -106.78
#